data_AF-A0A524E0U3-F1
#
_entry.id   AF-A0A524E0U3-F1
#
_cell.length_a   1.000
_cell.length_b   1.000
_cell.length_c   1.000
_cell.angle_alpha   90.00
_cell.angle_beta   90.00
_cell.angle_gamma   90.00
#
_symmetry.space_group_name_H-M   'P 1'
#
loop_
_entity.id
_entity.type
_entity.pdbx_description
1 polymer ?
#
loop_
_entity_poly.entity_id
_entity_poly.type
_entity_poly.pdbx_seq_one_letter_code
_entity_poly.pdbx_strand_id
1 'polypeptide(L)' 'MGIQDISDETGLSWSYIKRVLERLVEEEYCGFHFEKVGNSWVTWKDREHILKKMDDTCSRFLK' A
#
# COMPACT_ATOMS: atom_id res chain seq x y z
N MET A 1 -8.36 2.36 6.13
CA MET A 1 -9.09 2.17 4.85
C MET A 1 -9.33 0.68 4.69
N GLY A 2 -10.53 0.26 4.27
CA GLY A 2 -10.85 -1.15 4.03
C GLY A 2 -10.42 -1.59 2.63
N ILE A 3 -10.16 -2.88 2.45
CA ILE A 3 -9.83 -3.42 1.12
C ILE A 3 -10.98 -3.29 0.11
N GLN A 4 -12.23 -3.27 0.59
CA GLN A 4 -13.42 -3.10 -0.25
C GLN A 4 -13.44 -1.69 -0.85
N ASP A 5 -13.12 -0.66 -0.07
CA ASP A 5 -13.03 0.72 -0.55
C ASP A 5 -12.04 0.83 -1.72
N ILE A 6 -10.89 0.15 -1.63
CA ILE A 6 -9.87 0.12 -2.70
C ILE A 6 -10.44 -0.57 -3.96
N SER A 7 -11.17 -1.67 -3.78
CA SER A 7 -11.82 -2.39 -4.89
C SER A 7 -12.82 -1.50 -5.62
N ASP A 8 -13.64 -0.78 -4.86
CA ASP A 8 -14.71 0.04 -5.41
C ASP A 8 -14.16 1.28 -6.13
N GLU A 9 -13.10 1.90 -5.61
CA GLU A 9 -12.47 3.09 -6.22
C GLU A 9 -11.62 2.74 -7.45
N THR A 10 -10.92 1.61 -7.44
CA THR A 10 -9.96 1.25 -8.50
C THR A 10 -10.53 0.32 -9.57
N GLY A 11 -11.65 -0.35 -9.28
CA GLY A 11 -12.21 -1.41 -10.12
C GLY A 11 -11.36 -2.68 -10.19
N LEU A 12 -10.33 -2.80 -9.35
CA LEU A 12 -9.45 -3.97 -9.31
C LEU A 12 -10.11 -5.12 -8.54
N SER A 13 -9.78 -6.36 -8.91
CA SER A 13 -10.31 -7.52 -8.21
C SER A 13 -9.73 -7.64 -6.80
N TRP A 14 -10.55 -8.10 -5.86
CA TRP A 14 -10.14 -8.31 -4.47
C TRP A 14 -8.88 -9.18 -4.33
N SER A 15 -8.79 -10.26 -5.11
CA SER A 15 -7.64 -11.17 -5.11
C SER A 15 -6.36 -10.51 -5.62
N TYR A 16 -6.48 -9.65 -6.63
CA TYR A 16 -5.35 -8.88 -7.13
C TYR A 16 -4.87 -7.86 -6.11
N ILE A 17 -5.81 -7.09 -5.52
CA ILE A 17 -5.50 -6.10 -4.50
C ILE A 17 -4.79 -6.77 -3.33
N LYS A 18 -5.36 -7.85 -2.78
CA LYS A 18 -4.76 -8.58 -1.67
C LYS A 18 -3.33 -9.02 -1.97
N ARG A 19 -3.09 -9.61 -3.14
CA ARG A 19 -1.74 -10.04 -3.56
C ARG A 19 -0.75 -8.86 -3.63
N VAL A 20 -1.20 -7.70 -4.11
CA VAL A 20 -0.37 -6.50 -4.18
C VAL A 20 -0.06 -5.99 -2.76
N LEU A 21 -1.05 -5.92 -1.87
CA LEU A 21 -0.85 -5.44 -0.49
C LEU A 21 0.06 -6.38 0.31
N GLU A 22 -0.07 -7.71 0.14
CA GLU A 22 0.85 -8.69 0.73
C GLU A 22 2.29 -8.47 0.27
N ARG A 23 2.50 -8.26 -1.04
CA ARG A 23 3.84 -7.96 -1.59
C ARG A 23 4.42 -6.66 -1.02
N LEU A 24 3.61 -5.62 -0.85
CA LEU A 24 4.08 -4.36 -0.28
C LEU A 24 4.54 -4.50 1.19
N VAL A 25 3.90 -5.39 1.95
CA VAL A 25 4.35 -5.72 3.31
C VAL A 25 5.67 -6.51 3.28
N GLU A 26 5.78 -7.51 2.40
CA GLU A 26 7.02 -8.30 2.24
C GLU A 26 8.22 -7.44 1.82
N GLU A 27 7.99 -6.41 1.02
CA GLU A 27 9.00 -5.45 0.58
C GLU A 27 9.31 -4.36 1.62
N GLU A 28 8.72 -4.44 2.83
CA GLU A 28 8.78 -3.42 3.89
C GLU A 28 8.52 -2.00 3.35
N TYR A 29 7.56 -1.89 2.43
CA TYR A 29 7.40 -0.71 1.60
C TYR A 29 6.95 0.51 2.41
N CYS A 30 7.90 1.38 2.76
CA CYS A 30 7.63 2.68 3.37
C CYS A 30 6.70 2.62 4.61
N GLY A 31 6.90 1.67 5.53
CA GLY A 31 6.05 1.56 6.72
C GLY A 31 4.58 1.30 6.39
N PHE A 32 4.34 0.52 5.33
CA PHE A 32 3.03 0.05 4.91
C PHE A 32 2.62 -1.17 5.74
N HIS A 33 1.37 -1.19 6.18
CA HIS A 33 0.81 -2.24 7.02
C HIS A 33 -0.47 -2.81 6.38
N PHE A 34 -0.64 -4.11 6.50
CA PHE A 34 -1.82 -4.83 6.03
C PHE A 34 -2.11 -6.02 6.93
N GLU A 35 -3.27 -6.02 7.59
CA GLU A 35 -3.66 -7.10 8.49
C GLU A 35 -5.17 -7.40 8.42
N LYS A 36 -5.54 -8.56 8.96
CA LYS A 36 -6.93 -8.98 9.11
C LYS A 36 -7.43 -8.62 10.51
N VAL A 37 -8.43 -7.75 10.57
CA VAL A 37 -9.10 -7.33 11.82
C VAL A 37 -10.54 -7.84 11.81
N GLY A 38 -10.81 -8.87 12.61
CA GLY A 38 -12.11 -9.56 12.62
C GLY A 38 -12.41 -10.20 11.26
N ASN A 39 -13.52 -9.79 10.62
CA ASN A 39 -13.90 -10.25 9.27
C ASN A 39 -13.44 -9.32 8.14
N SER A 40 -12.72 -8.25 8.46
CA SER A 40 -12.30 -7.24 7.50
C SER A 40 -10.78 -7.21 7.34
N TRP A 41 -10.32 -6.76 6.18
CA TRP A 41 -8.90 -6.47 5.94
C TRP A 41 -8.69 -4.96 5.98
N VAL A 42 -7.69 -4.55 6.75
CA VAL A 42 -7.38 -3.14 6.99
C VAL A 42 -5.96 -2.87 6.54
N THR A 43 -5.76 -1.72 5.89
CA THR A 43 -4.44 -1.22 5.53
C THR A 43 -4.27 0.23 5.97
N TRP A 44 -3.04 0.55 6.38
CA TRP A 44 -2.59 1.90 6.73
C TRP A 44 -1.09 2.04 6.48
N LYS A 45 -0.59 3.28 6.57
CA LYS A 45 0.81 3.62 6.41
C LYS A 45 1.25 4.54 7.54
N ASP A 46 2.45 4.34 8.05
CA ASP A 46 3.01 5.23 9.06
C ASP A 46 3.21 6.64 8.50
N ARG A 47 2.85 7.65 9.30
CA ARG A 47 2.97 9.06 8.92
C ARG A 47 4.42 9.48 8.70
N GLU A 48 5.36 8.87 9.44
CA GLU A 48 6.80 9.18 9.38
C GLU A 48 7.47 8.62 8.11
N HIS A 49 6.92 7.57 7.52
CA HIS A 49 7.44 6.92 6.30
C HIS A 49 6.79 7.42 5.00
N ILE A 50 6.10 8.57 5.04
CA ILE A 50 5.53 9.20 3.84
C ILE A 50 6.63 9.73 2.91
N LEU A 51 7.82 10.01 3.44
CA LEU A 51 8.99 10.37 2.65
C LEU A 51 9.53 9.14 1.92
N LYS A 52 9.06 8.89 0.70
CA LYS A 52 9.77 8.02 -0.26
C LYS A 52 11.24 8.46 -0.29
N LYS A 53 12.18 7.50 -0.24
CA LYS A 53 13.57 7.80 -0.61
C LYS A 53 13.54 8.48 -1.97
N MET A 54 14.13 9.68 -2.06
CA MET A 54 14.09 10.49 -3.29
C MET A 54 14.62 9.71 -4.51
N ASP A 55 15.50 8.74 -4.27
CA ASP A 55 16.09 7.84 -5.28
C ASP A 55 15.06 7.04 -6.09
N ASP A 56 13.88 6.74 -5.51
CA ASP A 56 12.78 6.00 -6.16
C ASP A 56 11.72 6.92 -6.78
N THR A 57 12.02 8.22 -6.90
CA THR A 57 11.12 9.20 -7.51
C THR A 57 11.72 9.76 -8.80
N CYS A 58 10.87 10.24 -9.70
CA CYS A 58 11.31 10.91 -10.92
C CYS A 58 12.14 12.19 -10.66
N SER A 59 12.20 12.63 -9.40
CA SER A 59 13.07 13.72 -8.94
C SER A 59 14.55 13.48 -9.28
N ARG A 60 14.99 12.21 -9.39
CA ARG A 60 16.36 11.87 -9.86
C ARG A 60 16.67 12.34 -11.29
N PHE A 61 15.65 12.68 -12.07
CA PHE A 61 15.79 13.14 -13.46
C PHE A 61 15.67 14.66 -13.60
N LEU A 62 15.39 15.40 -12.52
CA LEU A 62 15.24 16.86 -12.53
C LEU A 62 16.60 17.57 -12.27
N LYS A 63 17.64 17.20 -13.02
CA LYS A 63 18.93 17.91 -13.00
C LYS A 63 18.85 19.27 -13.70
#